data_AF-A0A1W1IDG5-F1
#
_entry.id   AF-A0A1W1IDG5-F1
#
_cell.length_a   1.000
_cell.length_b   1.000
_cell.length_c   1.000
_cell.angle_alpha   90.00
_cell.angle_beta   90.00
_cell.angle_gamma   90.00
#
_symmetry.space_group_name_H-M   'P 1'
#
loop_
_entity.id
_entity.type
_entity.pdbx_description
1 polymer ?
#
loop_
_entity_poly.entity_id
_entity_poly.type
_entity_poly.pdbx_seq_one_letter_code
_entity_poly.pdbx_strand_id
1 'polypeptide(L)'
;MYDVHNVKITGQTILNYASSTSVVLKPFLENYPYELSDQFCGDETYIRVSGRWNYLFFFFDAVKKIILSNYVSQNRDTESAIYALREVFKKMPQIPEDLTFIVDGNPIYLLAQHYYAQHGIPFDVKQVIGLTNNDPVSKEYRPLKQIIERLNRTFKGNYRATTGFGSQQGSVSFVTLFCVYFNFLRPHAALEKKVPVLIPALDKLPNMPAKWTKLISLSQDWLMDQTP
;
A
#
# COMPACT_ATOMS: atom_id res chain seq x y z
N MET A 1 -3.17 -13.59 25.05
CA MET A 1 -2.38 -12.76 26.01
C MET A 1 -2.59 -13.23 27.44
N TYR A 2 -3.82 -13.31 27.94
CA TYR A 2 -4.06 -13.82 29.29
C TYR A 2 -3.69 -15.31 29.41
N ASP A 3 -4.20 -16.17 28.53
CA ASP A 3 -3.98 -17.63 28.67
C ASP A 3 -2.51 -18.07 28.50
N VAL A 4 -1.69 -17.26 27.81
CA VAL A 4 -0.28 -17.57 27.53
C VAL A 4 0.69 -16.78 28.41
N HIS A 5 0.36 -15.53 28.74
CA HIS A 5 1.25 -14.59 29.44
C HIS A 5 0.66 -14.00 30.74
N ASN A 6 -0.55 -14.40 31.12
CA ASN A 6 -1.29 -13.87 32.27
C ASN A 6 -1.49 -12.34 32.26
N VAL A 7 -1.42 -11.71 31.09
CA VAL A 7 -1.62 -10.26 30.92
C VAL A 7 -3.05 -9.98 30.43
N LYS A 8 -3.82 -9.25 31.23
CA LYS A 8 -5.16 -8.78 30.85
C LYS A 8 -5.04 -7.50 30.02
N ILE A 9 -5.41 -7.59 28.74
CA ILE A 9 -5.43 -6.45 27.81
C ILE A 9 -6.80 -6.44 27.12
N THR A 10 -7.43 -5.28 27.08
CA THR A 10 -8.72 -5.11 26.39
C THR A 10 -8.54 -4.98 24.88
N GLY A 11 -9.57 -5.31 24.09
CA GLY A 11 -9.55 -5.06 22.65
C GLY A 11 -9.33 -3.58 22.30
N GLN A 12 -9.91 -2.66 23.07
CA GLN A 12 -9.71 -1.23 22.89
C GLN A 12 -8.25 -0.81 23.08
N THR A 13 -7.56 -1.38 24.08
CA THR A 13 -6.13 -1.13 24.30
C THR A 13 -5.30 -1.55 23.09
N ILE A 14 -5.61 -2.71 22.49
CA ILE A 14 -4.93 -3.18 21.27
C ILE A 14 -5.17 -2.22 20.10
N LEU A 15 -6.41 -1.76 19.91
CA LEU A 15 -6.75 -0.80 18.86
C LEU A 15 -6.02 0.54 19.05
N ASN A 16 -5.88 1.00 20.29
CA ASN A 16 -5.15 2.23 20.61
C ASN A 16 -3.66 2.08 20.29
N TYR A 17 -3.04 0.95 20.66
CA TYR A 17 -1.65 0.66 20.29
C TYR A 17 -1.44 0.60 18.78
N ALA A 18 -2.32 -0.09 18.06
CA ALA A 18 -2.27 -0.16 16.61
C ALA A 18 -2.39 1.24 15.98
N SER A 19 -3.36 2.04 16.43
CA SER A 19 -3.59 3.39 15.93
C SER A 19 -2.38 4.30 16.19
N SER A 20 -1.84 4.31 17.41
CA SER A 20 -0.65 5.10 17.76
C SER A 20 0.58 4.67 16.95
N THR A 21 0.80 3.37 16.83
CA THR A 21 1.90 2.80 16.04
C THR A 21 1.76 3.18 14.57
N SER A 22 0.54 3.16 14.01
CA SER A 22 0.31 3.56 12.62
C SER A 22 0.68 5.01 12.33
N VAL A 23 0.42 5.93 13.28
CA VAL A 23 0.76 7.35 13.14
C VAL A 23 2.28 7.54 13.07
N VAL A 24 3.03 6.81 13.89
CA VAL A 24 4.50 6.84 13.90
C VAL A 24 5.08 6.24 12.62
N LEU A 25 4.54 5.12 12.15
CA LEU A 25 5.07 4.40 10.99
C LEU A 25 4.67 5.02 9.65
N LYS A 26 3.56 5.77 9.59
CA LYS A 26 3.02 6.29 8.33
C LYS A 26 4.01 7.20 7.59
N PRO A 27 4.62 8.21 8.23
CA PRO A 27 5.62 9.06 7.57
C PRO A 27 6.84 8.27 7.09
N PHE A 28 7.30 7.29 7.89
CA PHE A 28 8.39 6.41 7.50
C PHE A 28 8.04 5.56 6.27
N LEU A 29 6.83 4.97 6.22
CA LEU A 29 6.32 4.25 5.05
C LEU A 29 6.22 5.17 3.81
N GLU A 30 5.79 6.41 3.97
CA GLU A 30 5.55 7.31 2.85
C GLU A 30 6.84 7.88 2.24
N ASN A 31 7.88 8.08 3.06
CA ASN A 31 9.11 8.78 2.69
C ASN A 31 10.35 7.86 2.65
N TYR A 32 10.17 6.55 2.80
CA TYR A 32 11.29 5.61 2.67
C TYR A 32 11.91 5.72 1.27
N PRO A 33 13.25 5.72 1.13
CA PRO A 33 13.93 5.79 -0.16
C PRO A 33 13.82 4.45 -0.90
N TYR A 34 12.68 4.22 -1.55
CA TYR A 34 12.40 2.97 -2.24
C TYR A 34 13.23 2.83 -3.52
N GLU A 35 13.82 1.65 -3.72
CA GLU A 35 14.39 1.22 -4.99
C GLU A 35 13.29 0.57 -5.85
N LEU A 36 12.67 1.38 -6.70
CA LEU A 36 11.56 0.97 -7.55
C LEU A 36 12.04 0.33 -8.87
N SER A 37 11.20 -0.50 -9.45
CA SER A 37 11.35 -0.98 -10.83
C SER A 37 10.65 -0.03 -11.83
N ASP A 38 10.38 -0.53 -13.02
CA ASP A 38 9.70 0.12 -14.14
C ASP A 38 8.25 -0.37 -14.38
N GLN A 39 7.73 -1.29 -13.55
CA GLN A 39 6.42 -1.92 -13.77
C GLN A 39 5.47 -1.66 -12.62
N PHE A 40 4.59 -0.67 -12.82
CA PHE A 40 3.62 -0.24 -11.82
C PHE A 40 2.22 -0.63 -12.22
N CYS A 41 1.45 -1.17 -11.27
CA CYS A 41 0.04 -1.43 -11.44
C CYS A 41 -0.81 -0.82 -10.34
N GLY A 42 -2.05 -0.49 -10.67
CA GLY A 42 -3.02 0.09 -9.76
C GLY A 42 -4.37 -0.62 -9.85
N ASP A 43 -5.04 -0.76 -8.71
CA ASP A 43 -6.40 -1.30 -8.64
C ASP A 43 -7.11 -0.73 -7.40
N GLU A 44 -8.43 -0.67 -7.47
CA GLU A 44 -9.26 -0.26 -6.34
C GLU A 44 -9.95 -1.45 -5.70
N THR A 45 -10.05 -1.44 -4.37
CA THR A 45 -10.84 -2.43 -3.65
C THR A 45 -11.75 -1.80 -2.63
N TYR A 46 -12.90 -2.43 -2.38
CA TYR A 46 -13.87 -1.89 -1.44
C TYR A 46 -13.52 -2.22 0.03
N ILE A 47 -13.74 -1.31 0.96
CA ILE A 47 -13.73 -1.60 2.39
C ILE A 47 -14.97 -1.01 3.05
N ARG A 48 -15.39 -1.55 4.18
CA ARG A 48 -16.54 -1.04 4.93
C ARG A 48 -16.04 -0.17 6.07
N VAL A 49 -16.49 1.08 6.11
CA VAL A 49 -16.14 2.05 7.15
C VAL A 49 -17.44 2.67 7.66
N SER A 50 -17.66 2.61 8.97
CA SER A 50 -18.86 3.11 9.65
C SER A 50 -20.15 2.62 8.96
N GLY A 51 -20.17 1.35 8.56
CA GLY A 51 -21.29 0.70 7.88
C GLY A 51 -21.42 0.96 6.38
N ARG A 52 -20.65 1.89 5.79
CA ARG A 52 -20.71 2.29 4.38
C ARG A 52 -19.54 1.77 3.56
N TRP A 53 -19.75 1.55 2.26
CA TRP A 53 -18.67 1.21 1.34
C TRP A 53 -17.77 2.41 1.08
N ASN A 54 -16.46 2.17 1.16
CA ASN A 54 -15.37 3.08 0.84
C ASN A 54 -14.44 2.35 -0.14
N TYR A 55 -13.55 3.09 -0.79
CA TYR A 55 -12.60 2.60 -1.78
C TYR A 55 -11.18 2.77 -1.26
N LEU A 56 -10.37 1.73 -1.43
CA LEU A 56 -8.95 1.71 -1.15
C LEU A 56 -8.21 1.58 -2.48
N PHE A 57 -7.38 2.57 -2.78
CA PHE A 57 -6.59 2.67 -4.00
C PHE A 57 -5.18 2.17 -3.73
N PHE A 58 -4.86 0.99 -4.26
CA PHE A 58 -3.49 0.49 -4.23
C PHE A 58 -2.77 0.83 -5.53
N PHE A 59 -1.56 1.37 -5.41
CA PHE A 59 -0.54 1.28 -6.46
C PHE A 59 0.60 0.41 -5.96
N PHE A 60 1.20 -0.33 -6.87
CA PHE A 60 2.09 -1.42 -6.55
C PHE A 60 3.20 -1.55 -7.58
N ASP A 61 4.43 -1.68 -7.11
CA ASP A 61 5.55 -2.16 -7.91
C ASP A 61 5.42 -3.68 -8.08
N ALA A 62 5.17 -4.11 -9.31
CA ALA A 62 4.90 -5.50 -9.60
C ALA A 62 6.16 -6.39 -9.58
N VAL A 63 7.36 -5.84 -9.78
CA VAL A 63 8.61 -6.62 -9.78
C VAL A 63 9.12 -6.78 -8.37
N LYS A 64 9.31 -5.66 -7.66
CA LYS A 64 9.85 -5.60 -6.29
C LYS A 64 8.82 -5.95 -5.23
N LYS A 65 7.54 -6.02 -5.60
CA LYS A 65 6.40 -6.30 -4.71
C LYS A 65 6.23 -5.24 -3.61
N ILE A 66 6.37 -3.97 -3.95
CA ILE A 66 6.29 -2.86 -2.99
C ILE A 66 4.95 -2.15 -3.16
N ILE A 67 4.20 -1.96 -2.07
CA ILE A 67 3.00 -1.12 -2.06
C ILE A 67 3.42 0.34 -2.01
N LEU A 68 2.97 1.13 -2.99
CA LEU A 68 3.35 2.53 -3.20
C LEU A 68 2.26 3.52 -2.77
N SER A 69 0.99 3.16 -2.88
CA SER A 69 -0.15 3.98 -2.45
C SER A 69 -1.14 3.11 -1.69
N ASN A 70 -1.80 3.68 -0.70
CA ASN A 70 -2.84 3.00 0.07
C ASN A 70 -3.99 3.94 0.49
N TYR A 71 -4.28 4.91 -0.37
CA TYR A 71 -5.28 5.95 -0.14
C TYR A 71 -6.70 5.38 0.04
N VAL A 72 -7.36 5.78 1.13
CA VAL A 72 -8.75 5.41 1.44
C VAL A 72 -9.67 6.60 1.20
N SER A 73 -10.70 6.42 0.37
CA SER A 73 -11.69 7.44 0.03
C SER A 73 -13.12 6.93 0.17
N GLN A 74 -14.06 7.83 0.44
CA GLN A 74 -15.49 7.53 0.38
C GLN A 74 -15.98 7.39 -1.07
N ASN A 75 -15.26 8.02 -2.01
CA ASN A 75 -15.63 8.10 -3.41
C ASN A 75 -14.67 7.31 -4.30
N ARG A 76 -15.19 6.83 -5.43
CA ARG A 76 -14.40 6.26 -6.53
C ARG A 76 -14.35 7.28 -7.67
N ASP A 77 -13.60 8.36 -7.46
CA ASP A 77 -13.55 9.52 -8.35
C ASP A 77 -12.12 9.87 -8.80
N THR A 78 -12.03 10.84 -9.71
CA THR A 78 -10.76 11.31 -10.28
C THR A 78 -9.85 11.93 -9.23
N GLU A 79 -10.42 12.68 -8.28
CA GLU A 79 -9.65 13.27 -7.18
C GLU A 79 -8.97 12.18 -6.34
N SER A 80 -9.68 11.09 -6.04
CA SER A 80 -9.11 9.95 -5.32
C SER A 80 -7.97 9.26 -6.08
N ALA A 81 -8.11 9.12 -7.41
CA ALA A 81 -7.03 8.59 -8.25
C ALA A 81 -5.82 9.53 -8.29
N ILE A 82 -6.03 10.85 -8.38
CA ILE A 82 -4.97 11.87 -8.32
C ILE A 82 -4.22 11.78 -7.00
N TYR A 83 -4.91 11.67 -5.86
CA TYR A 83 -4.27 11.54 -4.55
C TYR A 83 -3.46 10.25 -4.42
N ALA A 84 -4.00 9.13 -4.89
CA ALA A 84 -3.28 7.86 -4.88
C ALA A 84 -1.99 7.92 -5.73
N LEU A 85 -2.05 8.48 -6.93
CA LEU A 85 -0.87 8.69 -7.78
C LEU A 85 0.13 9.67 -7.15
N ARG A 86 -0.35 10.69 -6.43
CA ARG A 86 0.52 11.63 -5.69
C ARG A 86 1.39 10.89 -4.67
N GLU A 87 0.83 9.89 -3.98
CA GLU A 87 1.59 9.06 -3.03
C GLU A 87 2.68 8.24 -3.72
N VAL A 88 2.47 7.85 -4.98
CA VAL A 88 3.46 7.15 -5.80
C VAL A 88 4.59 8.10 -6.21
N PHE A 89 4.25 9.25 -6.79
CA PHE A 89 5.27 10.21 -7.26
C PHE A 89 6.17 10.73 -6.15
N LYS A 90 5.64 10.89 -4.93
CA LYS A 90 6.46 11.24 -3.75
C LYS A 90 7.57 10.23 -3.46
N LYS A 91 7.40 8.96 -3.86
CA LYS A 91 8.36 7.86 -3.65
C LYS A 91 9.34 7.72 -4.82
N MET A 92 9.20 8.53 -5.86
CA MET A 92 10.06 8.54 -7.04
C MET A 92 10.95 9.79 -6.98
N PRO A 93 12.25 9.66 -6.65
CA PRO A 93 13.17 10.81 -6.64
C PRO A 93 13.25 11.51 -8.00
N GLN A 94 13.12 10.73 -9.08
CA GLN A 94 12.97 11.20 -10.45
C GLN A 94 11.89 10.38 -11.14
N ILE A 95 11.06 11.07 -11.93
CA ILE A 95 9.96 10.44 -12.68
C ILE A 95 10.53 10.01 -14.03
N PRO A 96 10.49 8.71 -14.38
CA PRO A 96 10.96 8.23 -15.69
C PRO A 96 10.16 8.82 -16.84
N GLU A 97 10.80 9.10 -17.97
CA GLU A 97 10.13 9.65 -19.17
C GLU A 97 9.13 8.65 -19.78
N ASP A 98 9.38 7.36 -19.65
CA ASP A 98 8.57 6.24 -20.16
C ASP A 98 7.67 5.62 -19.07
N LEU A 99 7.44 6.34 -17.97
CA LEU A 99 6.64 5.85 -16.85
C LEU A 99 5.25 5.41 -17.31
N THR A 100 4.91 4.15 -17.03
CA THR A 100 3.64 3.55 -17.42
C THR A 100 2.95 2.90 -16.21
N PHE A 101 1.65 3.16 -16.06
CA PHE A 101 0.79 2.50 -15.08
C PHE A 101 -0.20 1.55 -15.74
N ILE A 102 -0.25 0.30 -15.27
CA ILE A 102 -1.28 -0.67 -15.66
C ILE A 102 -2.42 -0.63 -14.67
N VAL A 103 -3.62 -0.27 -15.12
CA VAL A 103 -4.80 -0.11 -14.26
C VAL A 103 -6.04 -0.80 -14.84
N ASP A 104 -7.10 -0.92 -14.04
CA ASP A 104 -8.39 -1.37 -14.54
C ASP A 104 -9.02 -0.36 -15.52
N GLY A 105 -10.06 -0.79 -16.24
CA GLY A 105 -10.76 0.01 -17.25
C GLY A 105 -11.52 1.25 -16.75
N ASN A 106 -11.25 1.73 -15.54
CA ASN A 106 -11.93 2.87 -14.95
C ASN A 106 -11.39 4.19 -15.55
N PRO A 107 -12.23 5.04 -16.18
CA PRO A 107 -11.79 6.27 -16.84
C PRO A 107 -11.16 7.30 -15.89
N ILE A 108 -11.34 7.19 -14.57
CA ILE A 108 -10.73 8.12 -13.60
C ILE A 108 -9.19 8.17 -13.71
N TYR A 109 -8.55 7.08 -14.13
CA TYR A 109 -7.10 7.03 -14.29
C TYR A 109 -6.62 7.81 -15.52
N LEU A 110 -7.39 7.80 -16.61
CA LEU A 110 -7.10 8.63 -17.80
C LEU A 110 -7.28 10.11 -17.46
N LEU A 111 -8.30 10.45 -16.67
CA LEU A 111 -8.50 11.82 -16.21
C LEU A 111 -7.37 12.27 -15.28
N ALA A 112 -6.88 11.40 -14.39
CA ALA A 112 -5.72 11.69 -13.57
C ALA A 112 -4.44 11.87 -14.41
N GLN A 113 -4.25 11.07 -15.46
CA GLN A 113 -3.16 11.24 -16.43
C GLN A 113 -3.20 12.63 -17.08
N HIS A 114 -4.36 13.06 -17.58
CA HIS A 114 -4.53 14.40 -18.14
C HIS A 114 -4.24 15.50 -17.12
N TYR A 115 -4.69 15.35 -15.88
CA TYR A 115 -4.41 16.30 -14.80
C TYR A 115 -2.90 16.47 -14.58
N TYR A 116 -2.16 15.37 -14.44
CA TYR A 116 -0.72 15.44 -14.20
C TYR A 116 0.06 15.93 -15.43
N ALA A 117 -0.36 15.58 -16.65
CA ALA A 117 0.22 16.11 -17.88
C ALA A 117 0.09 17.65 -17.95
N GLN A 118 -1.05 18.22 -17.54
CA GLN A 118 -1.24 19.67 -17.44
C GLN A 118 -0.31 20.34 -16.40
N HIS A 119 0.18 19.57 -15.42
CA HIS A 119 1.09 20.03 -14.37
C HIS A 119 2.54 19.61 -14.60
N GLY A 120 2.89 19.20 -15.83
CA GLY A 120 4.28 18.90 -16.21
C GLY A 120 4.79 17.53 -15.74
N ILE A 121 3.91 16.61 -15.37
CA ILE A 121 4.24 15.23 -15.01
C ILE A 121 3.60 14.28 -16.04
N PRO A 122 4.25 14.06 -17.20
CA PRO A 122 3.75 13.12 -18.20
C PRO A 122 3.99 11.68 -17.75
N PHE A 123 3.03 10.80 -18.00
CA PHE A 123 3.14 9.35 -17.89
C PHE A 123 2.07 8.69 -18.76
N ASP A 124 2.20 7.39 -19.00
CA ASP A 124 1.23 6.61 -19.76
C ASP A 124 0.34 5.72 -18.88
N VAL A 125 -0.89 5.48 -19.32
CA VAL A 125 -1.86 4.61 -18.65
C VAL A 125 -2.33 3.52 -19.61
N LYS A 126 -2.04 2.26 -19.27
CA LYS A 126 -2.56 1.10 -19.98
C LYS A 126 -3.72 0.50 -19.19
N GLN A 127 -4.92 0.58 -19.76
CA GLN A 127 -6.11 -0.03 -19.16
C GLN A 127 -6.28 -1.49 -19.62
N VAL A 128 -6.48 -2.40 -18.67
CA VAL A 128 -6.72 -3.83 -18.96
C VAL A 128 -8.17 -4.19 -18.65
N ILE A 129 -9.02 -4.17 -19.68
CA ILE A 129 -10.47 -4.34 -19.56
C ILE A 129 -10.84 -5.83 -19.60
N GLY A 130 -11.54 -6.31 -18.56
CA GLY A 130 -12.18 -7.62 -18.55
C GLY A 130 -11.26 -8.84 -18.38
N LEU A 131 -11.86 -10.04 -18.51
CA LEU A 131 -11.20 -11.36 -18.41
C LEU A 131 -10.94 -12.02 -19.77
N THR A 132 -11.55 -11.54 -20.84
CA THR A 132 -11.39 -12.08 -22.21
C THR A 132 -10.30 -11.32 -22.97
N ASN A 133 -9.42 -12.05 -23.67
CA ASN A 133 -8.33 -11.51 -24.48
C ASN A 133 -8.89 -10.91 -25.77
N ASN A 134 -9.52 -9.73 -25.68
CA ASN A 134 -10.11 -9.10 -26.85
C ASN A 134 -9.09 -8.22 -27.61
N ASP A 135 -7.94 -7.89 -27.01
CA ASP A 135 -6.91 -7.04 -27.62
C ASP A 135 -5.46 -7.46 -27.21
N PRO A 136 -4.44 -7.17 -28.06
CA PRO A 136 -3.04 -7.55 -27.80
C PRO A 136 -2.43 -6.93 -26.54
N VAL A 137 -2.84 -5.70 -26.19
CA VAL A 137 -2.35 -4.95 -25.02
C VAL A 137 -2.80 -5.65 -23.74
N SER A 138 -4.07 -6.02 -23.65
CA SER A 138 -4.62 -6.79 -22.53
C SER A 138 -3.91 -8.13 -22.32
N LYS A 139 -3.39 -8.77 -23.38
CA LYS A 139 -2.64 -10.03 -23.28
C LYS A 139 -1.26 -9.83 -22.65
N GLU A 140 -0.56 -8.76 -23.04
CA GLU A 140 0.78 -8.44 -22.55
C GLU A 140 0.77 -8.06 -21.07
N TYR A 141 -0.15 -7.19 -20.65
CA TYR A 141 -0.20 -6.64 -19.29
C TYR A 141 -1.02 -7.49 -18.30
N ARG A 142 -1.60 -8.61 -18.75
CA ARG A 142 -2.39 -9.53 -17.90
C ARG A 142 -1.65 -10.07 -16.67
N PRO A 143 -0.36 -10.45 -16.74
CA PRO A 143 0.37 -10.91 -15.57
C PRO A 143 0.41 -9.86 -14.44
N LEU A 144 0.48 -8.57 -14.79
CA LEU A 144 0.49 -7.46 -13.83
C LEU A 144 -0.87 -7.31 -13.15
N LYS A 145 -1.96 -7.47 -13.90
CA LYS A 145 -3.32 -7.53 -13.34
C LYS A 145 -3.48 -8.66 -12.32
N GLN A 146 -2.95 -9.85 -12.63
CA GLN A 146 -3.01 -10.97 -11.68
C GLN A 146 -2.19 -10.73 -10.40
N ILE A 147 -1.09 -9.97 -10.50
CA ILE A 147 -0.25 -9.60 -9.36
C ILE A 147 -1.01 -8.67 -8.42
N ILE A 148 -1.66 -7.62 -8.94
CA ILE A 148 -2.44 -6.69 -8.11
C ILE A 148 -3.70 -7.36 -7.53
N GLU A 149 -4.37 -8.23 -8.28
CA GLU A 149 -5.48 -9.04 -7.76
C GLU A 149 -5.03 -9.96 -6.60
N ARG A 150 -3.82 -10.51 -6.67
CA ARG A 150 -3.23 -11.30 -5.59
C ARG A 150 -2.93 -10.43 -4.36
N LEU A 151 -2.45 -9.20 -4.54
CA LEU A 151 -2.31 -8.22 -3.44
C LEU A 151 -3.67 -7.96 -2.79
N ASN A 152 -4.69 -7.62 -3.60
CA ASN A 152 -6.04 -7.35 -3.14
C ASN A 152 -6.64 -8.53 -2.36
N ARG A 153 -6.48 -9.75 -2.86
CA ARG A 153 -6.91 -10.96 -2.13
C ARG A 153 -6.16 -11.17 -0.82
N THR A 154 -4.87 -10.85 -0.77
CA THR A 154 -4.07 -10.91 0.47
C THR A 154 -4.57 -9.90 1.49
N PHE A 155 -4.82 -8.66 1.06
CA PHE A 155 -5.42 -7.63 1.90
C PHE A 155 -6.81 -8.06 2.41
N LYS A 156 -7.68 -8.54 1.52
CA LYS A 156 -9.03 -9.03 1.87
C LYS A 156 -9.01 -10.17 2.88
N GLY A 157 -8.03 -11.07 2.80
CA GLY A 157 -7.83 -12.12 3.80
C GLY A 157 -7.63 -11.57 5.21
N ASN A 158 -6.83 -10.51 5.35
CA ASN A 158 -6.60 -9.83 6.63
C ASN A 158 -7.80 -8.97 7.05
N TYR A 159 -8.44 -8.30 6.09
CA TYR A 159 -9.58 -7.42 6.32
C TYR A 159 -10.85 -8.18 6.76
N ARG A 160 -11.11 -9.39 6.26
CA ARG A 160 -12.35 -10.14 6.60
C ARG A 160 -12.56 -10.33 8.10
N ALA A 161 -11.48 -10.54 8.85
CA ALA A 161 -11.53 -10.72 10.30
C ALA A 161 -11.96 -9.45 11.05
N THR A 162 -11.85 -8.26 10.44
CA THR A 162 -12.23 -7.00 11.09
C THR A 162 -13.73 -6.74 11.07
N THR A 163 -14.49 -7.45 10.21
CA THR A 163 -15.93 -7.24 9.94
C THR A 163 -16.31 -5.81 9.51
N GLY A 164 -15.32 -4.99 9.14
CA GLY A 164 -15.45 -3.58 8.81
C GLY A 164 -14.89 -2.67 9.90
N PHE A 165 -14.61 -1.42 9.54
CA PHE A 165 -14.05 -0.44 10.47
C PHE A 165 -15.15 0.43 11.09
N GLY A 166 -15.05 0.71 12.38
CA GLY A 166 -15.98 1.62 13.06
C GLY A 166 -15.77 3.10 12.71
N SER A 167 -14.59 3.48 12.22
CA SER A 167 -14.21 4.85 11.89
C SER A 167 -13.20 4.92 10.74
N GLN A 168 -13.12 6.09 10.08
CA GLN A 168 -12.13 6.36 9.03
C GLN A 168 -10.70 6.29 9.57
N GLN A 169 -10.45 6.79 10.79
CA GLN A 169 -9.12 6.68 11.38
C GLN A 169 -8.72 5.21 11.59
N GLY A 170 -9.66 4.36 11.99
CA GLY A 170 -9.42 2.93 12.14
C GLY A 170 -9.07 2.23 10.83
N SER A 171 -9.74 2.60 9.72
CA SER A 171 -9.43 2.04 8.40
C SER A 171 -8.04 2.46 7.92
N VAL A 172 -7.70 3.74 8.04
CA VAL A 172 -6.37 4.27 7.69
C VAL A 172 -5.27 3.61 8.53
N SER A 173 -5.50 3.47 9.84
CA SER A 173 -4.53 2.85 10.75
C SER A 173 -4.25 1.39 10.35
N PHE A 174 -5.31 0.60 10.11
CA PHE A 174 -5.17 -0.79 9.69
C PHE A 174 -4.47 -0.94 8.34
N VAL A 175 -4.89 -0.16 7.34
CA VAL A 175 -4.32 -0.19 5.99
C VAL A 175 -2.83 0.20 6.03
N THR A 176 -2.48 1.20 6.82
CA THR A 176 -1.08 1.62 7.00
C THR A 176 -0.25 0.48 7.60
N LEU A 177 -0.70 -0.12 8.70
CA LEU A 177 0.01 -1.25 9.33
C LEU A 177 0.11 -2.47 8.40
N PHE A 178 -0.92 -2.73 7.59
CA PHE A 178 -0.85 -3.76 6.55
C PHE A 178 0.26 -3.46 5.54
N CYS A 179 0.35 -2.23 5.05
CA CYS A 179 1.39 -1.84 4.09
C CYS A 179 2.80 -1.89 4.69
N VAL A 180 2.97 -1.44 5.94
CA VAL A 180 4.23 -1.55 6.67
C VAL A 180 4.64 -3.03 6.80
N TYR A 181 3.72 -3.87 7.25
CA TYR A 181 3.95 -5.31 7.35
C TYR A 181 4.33 -5.90 5.99
N PHE A 182 3.59 -5.55 4.93
CA PHE A 182 3.79 -6.09 3.59
C PHE A 182 5.16 -5.70 3.02
N ASN A 183 5.55 -4.44 3.14
CA ASN A 183 6.76 -3.87 2.53
C ASN A 183 8.03 -4.23 3.31
N PHE A 184 8.00 -4.24 4.63
CA PHE A 184 9.22 -4.34 5.44
C PHE A 184 9.39 -5.66 6.20
N LEU A 185 8.29 -6.40 6.44
CA LEU A 185 8.32 -7.52 7.39
C LEU A 185 7.86 -8.85 6.81
N ARG A 186 7.01 -8.85 5.78
CA ARG A 186 6.42 -10.06 5.20
C ARG A 186 7.33 -10.66 4.12
N PRO A 187 7.82 -11.91 4.30
CA PRO A 187 8.49 -12.64 3.22
C PRO A 187 7.55 -12.94 2.05
N HIS A 188 8.06 -12.82 0.81
CA HIS A 188 7.31 -13.19 -0.40
C HIS A 188 7.99 -14.34 -1.13
N ALA A 189 7.20 -15.36 -1.50
CA ALA A 189 7.71 -16.49 -2.29
C ALA A 189 8.29 -16.04 -3.64
N ALA A 190 7.73 -15.00 -4.26
CA ALA A 190 8.22 -14.43 -5.51
C ALA A 190 9.59 -13.72 -5.37
N LEU A 191 10.03 -13.43 -4.14
CA LEU A 191 11.30 -12.80 -3.83
C LEU A 191 12.21 -13.77 -3.06
N GLU A 192 12.11 -15.08 -3.33
CA GLU A 192 12.93 -16.10 -2.64
C GLU A 192 12.78 -16.08 -1.11
N LYS A 193 11.58 -15.77 -0.61
CA LYS A 193 11.29 -15.58 0.83
C LYS A 193 12.01 -14.38 1.46
N LYS A 194 12.44 -13.40 0.65
CA LYS A 194 12.88 -12.08 1.13
C LYS A 194 11.67 -11.14 1.28
N VAL A 195 11.86 -10.09 2.06
CA VAL A 195 10.91 -8.98 2.16
C VAL A 195 11.07 -8.05 0.94
N PRO A 196 10.04 -7.28 0.54
CA PRO A 196 10.14 -6.34 -0.58
C PRO A 196 11.22 -5.27 -0.37
N VAL A 197 11.32 -4.78 0.86
CA VAL A 197 12.29 -3.75 1.26
C VAL A 197 13.13 -4.25 2.41
N LEU A 198 14.40 -4.52 2.12
CA LEU A 198 15.35 -5.01 3.09
C LEU A 198 15.89 -3.86 3.93
N ILE A 199 15.60 -3.88 5.23
CA ILE A 199 16.24 -3.01 6.21
C ILE A 199 17.24 -3.89 7.00
N PRO A 200 18.57 -3.68 6.85
CA PRO A 200 19.58 -4.54 7.47
C PRO A 200 19.42 -4.69 8.99
N ALA A 201 18.94 -3.64 9.67
CA ALA A 201 18.68 -3.65 11.11
C ALA A 201 17.54 -4.60 11.54
N LEU A 202 16.64 -4.98 10.61
CA LEU A 202 15.53 -5.90 10.89
C LEU A 202 15.86 -7.35 10.56
N ASP A 203 16.79 -7.59 9.64
CA ASP A 203 17.09 -8.92 9.10
C ASP A 203 17.65 -9.87 10.18
N LYS A 204 18.51 -9.33 11.05
CA LYS A 204 19.20 -10.08 12.12
C LYS A 204 18.33 -10.36 13.35
N LEU A 205 17.08 -9.90 13.37
CA LEU A 205 16.23 -10.00 14.56
C LEU A 205 15.49 -11.34 14.63
N PRO A 206 15.35 -11.92 15.83
CA PRO A 206 14.97 -13.33 16.00
C PRO A 206 13.51 -13.62 15.68
N ASN A 207 12.60 -12.66 15.84
CA ASN A 207 11.17 -12.88 15.70
C ASN A 207 10.42 -11.60 15.30
N MET A 208 9.14 -11.77 14.92
CA MET A 208 8.28 -10.68 14.48
C MET A 208 8.08 -9.57 15.52
N PRO A 209 7.85 -9.86 16.83
CA PRO A 209 7.81 -8.81 17.85
C PRO A 209 9.07 -7.94 17.87
N ALA A 210 10.26 -8.55 17.86
CA ALA A 210 11.52 -7.81 17.83
C ALA A 210 11.63 -6.93 16.56
N LYS A 211 11.24 -7.46 15.40
CA LYS A 211 11.23 -6.70 14.13
C LYS A 211 10.27 -5.52 14.17
N TRP A 212 9.07 -5.69 14.71
CA TRP A 212 8.12 -4.59 14.89
C TRP A 212 8.65 -3.51 15.83
N THR A 213 9.16 -3.90 17.00
CA THR A 213 9.72 -2.93 17.97
C THR A 213 10.89 -2.16 17.36
N LYS A 214 11.79 -2.83 16.63
CA LYS A 214 12.91 -2.13 15.97
C LYS A 214 12.43 -1.20 14.85
N LEU A 215 11.46 -1.62 14.05
CA LEU A 215 10.90 -0.79 12.99
C LEU A 215 10.22 0.47 13.55
N ILE A 216 9.48 0.34 14.66
CA ILE A 216 8.89 1.49 15.36
C ILE A 216 9.97 2.45 15.84
N SER A 217 11.05 1.94 16.47
CA SER A 217 12.19 2.76 16.89
C SER A 217 12.83 3.50 15.72
N LEU A 218 13.10 2.82 14.59
CA LEU A 218 13.67 3.47 13.41
C LEU A 218 12.76 4.57 12.85
N SER A 219 11.44 4.38 12.90
CA SER A 219 10.48 5.40 12.48
C SER A 219 10.42 6.59 13.45
N GLN A 220 10.59 6.36 14.75
CA GLN A 220 10.69 7.43 15.74
C GLN A 220 11.97 8.24 15.55
N ASP A 221 13.11 7.58 15.37
CA ASP A 221 14.40 8.23 15.10
C ASP A 221 14.29 9.10 13.84
N TRP A 222 13.72 8.54 12.75
CA TRP A 222 13.48 9.29 11.51
C TRP A 222 12.62 10.54 11.72
N LEU A 223 11.55 10.45 12.52
CA LEU A 223 10.68 11.60 12.83
C LEU A 223 11.41 12.70 13.62
N MET A 224 12.28 12.31 14.54
CA MET A 224 13.10 13.27 15.30
C MET A 224 14.07 13.99 14.36
N ASP A 225 14.68 13.29 13.41
CA ASP A 225 15.59 13.88 12.41
C ASP A 225 14.88 14.85 11.44
N GLN A 226 13.55 14.73 11.26
CA GLN A 226 12.76 15.65 10.45
C GLN A 226 12.28 16.90 11.22
N THR A 227 12.43 16.91 12.55
CA THR A 227 11.99 18.03 13.38
C THR A 227 13.17 18.99 13.57
N PRO A 228 13.05 20.28 13.19
CA PRO A 228 14.14 21.26 13.29
C PRO A 228 14.55 21.57 14.73
#